data_AF-A0A7W7LN47-F1
#
_entry.id   AF-A0A7W7LN47-F1
#
_cell.length_a   1.000
_cell.length_b   1.000
_cell.length_c   1.000
_cell.angle_alpha   90.00
_cell.angle_beta   90.00
_cell.angle_gamma   90.00
#
_symmetry.space_group_name_H-M   'P 1'
#
loop_
_entity.id
_entity.type
_entity.pdbx_description
1 polymer ?
#
loop_
_entity_poly.entity_id
_entity_poly.type
_entity_poly.pdbx_seq_one_letter_code
_entity_poly.pdbx_strand_id
1 'polypeptide(L)' 'MRLQWERPGVLRITSHAYEFAALVAAARYVAECEPEEIPDEALEQIRTVLADYDAQLSGLRERTRKEEP' A
#
# COMPACT_ATOMS: atom_id res chain seq x y z
N MET A 1 -3.26 -14.78 -3.69
CA MET A 1 -2.16 -13.88 -4.14
C MET A 1 -1.14 -14.61 -5.02
N ARG A 2 -0.58 -13.94 -6.04
CA ARG A 2 0.57 -14.37 -6.87
C ARG A 2 1.57 -13.22 -7.03
N LEU A 3 2.86 -13.53 -6.98
CA LEU A 3 3.96 -12.57 -7.17
C LEU A 3 4.81 -12.98 -8.36
N GLN A 4 5.22 -12.00 -9.16
CA GLN A 4 6.12 -12.20 -10.29
C GLN A 4 7.12 -11.04 -10.37
N TRP A 5 8.38 -11.34 -10.69
CA TRP A 5 9.33 -10.29 -11.05
C TRP A 5 8.97 -9.75 -12.42
N GLU A 6 8.73 -8.45 -12.51
CA GLU A 6 8.51 -7.77 -13.78
C GLU A 6 9.84 -7.33 -14.40
N ARG A 7 10.77 -6.87 -13.55
CA ARG A 7 12.16 -6.52 -13.84
C ARG A 7 12.95 -6.45 -12.52
N PRO A 8 14.29 -6.36 -12.51
CA PRO A 8 15.05 -6.23 -11.27
C PRO A 8 14.52 -5.10 -10.39
N GLY A 9 14.19 -5.42 -9.13
CA GLY A 9 13.66 -4.46 -8.16
C GLY A 9 12.17 -4.11 -8.30
N VAL A 10 11.45 -4.67 -9.27
CA VAL A 10 10.01 -4.40 -9.47
C VAL A 10 9.22 -5.71 -9.49
N LEU A 11 8.26 -5.80 -8.56
CA LEU A 11 7.34 -6.92 -8.42
C LEU A 11 5.96 -6.55 -8.95
N ARG A 12 5.36 -7.46 -9.73
CA ARG A 12 3.94 -7.45 -10.03
C ARG A 12 3.21 -8.40 -9.09
N ILE A 13 2.21 -7.88 -8.39
CA ILE A 13 1.38 -8.64 -7.47
C ILE A 13 -0.04 -8.70 -8.01
N THR A 14 -0.61 -9.90 -8.04
CA THR A 14 -2.04 -10.11 -8.30
C THR A 14 -2.66 -10.74 -7.06
N SER A 15 -3.65 -10.07 -6.48
CA SER A 15 -4.28 -10.48 -5.22
C SER A 15 -5.78 -10.22 -5.28
N HIS A 16 -6.52 -10.91 -4.42
CA HIS A 16 -7.88 -10.51 -4.12
C HIS A 16 -7.84 -9.21 -3.30
N ALA A 17 -8.90 -8.40 -3.39
CA ALA A 17 -8.98 -7.13 -2.70
C ALA A 17 -8.78 -7.26 -1.17
N TYR A 18 -9.33 -8.32 -0.55
CA TYR A 18 -9.19 -8.53 0.89
C TYR A 18 -7.75 -8.90 1.30
N GLU A 19 -7.00 -9.64 0.47
CA GLU A 19 -5.60 -9.99 0.74
C GLU A 19 -4.74 -8.72 0.74
N PHE A 20 -4.95 -7.86 -0.25
CA PHE A 20 -4.25 -6.59 -0.33
C PHE A 20 -4.64 -5.65 0.82
N ALA A 21 -5.93 -5.57 1.16
CA ALA A 21 -6.40 -4.77 2.29
C ALA A 21 -5.78 -5.23 3.62
N ALA A 22 -5.61 -6.53 3.83
CA ALA A 22 -4.94 -7.08 5.02
C ALA A 22 -3.47 -6.64 5.10
N LEU A 23 -2.74 -6.62 3.98
CA LEU A 23 -1.35 -6.14 3.95
C LEU A 23 -1.25 -4.64 4.25
N VAL A 24 -2.14 -3.82 3.68
CA VAL A 24 -2.20 -2.37 3.97
C VAL A 24 -2.53 -2.13 5.44
N ALA A 25 -3.47 -2.89 6.02
CA ALA A 25 -3.83 -2.78 7.42
C ALA A 25 -2.65 -3.13 8.35
N ALA A 26 -1.91 -4.20 8.05
CA ALA A 26 -0.71 -4.57 8.79
C ALA A 26 0.38 -3.49 8.69
N ALA A 27 0.61 -2.93 7.50
CA ALA A 27 1.56 -1.84 7.30
C ALA A 27 1.18 -0.59 8.12
N ARG A 28 -0.11 -0.23 8.16
CA ARG A 28 -0.61 0.89 9.00
C ARG A 28 -0.38 0.62 10.48
N TYR A 29 -0.70 -0.59 10.95
CA TYR A 29 -0.48 -0.98 12.33
C TYR A 29 0.99 -0.86 12.73
N VAL A 30 1.91 -1.34 11.89
CA VAL A 30 3.35 -1.21 12.13
C VAL A 30 3.79 0.25 12.16
N ALA A 31 3.32 1.06 11.21
CA ALA A 31 3.66 2.48 11.14
C ALA A 31 3.13 3.31 12.32
N GLU A 32 2.06 2.85 12.97
CA GLU A 32 1.43 3.48 14.14
C GLU A 32 2.04 2.99 15.45
N CYS A 33 2.33 1.68 15.57
CA CYS A 33 2.88 1.12 16.80
C CYS A 33 4.38 1.36 16.98
N GLU A 34 5.10 1.67 15.89
CA GLU A 34 6.54 2.01 15.91
C GLU A 34 7.37 1.01 16.74
N PRO A 35 7.30 -0.30 16.42
CA PRO A 35 7.99 -1.32 17.20
C PRO A 35 9.50 -1.09 17.21
N GLU A 36 10.14 -1.20 18.38
CA GLU A 36 11.57 -0.92 18.59
C GLU A 36 12.48 -1.78 17.70
N GLU A 37 12.01 -2.94 17.24
CA GLU A 37 12.75 -3.85 16.37
C GLU A 37 12.83 -3.37 14.91
N ILE A 38 12.06 -2.36 14.52
CA ILE A 38 12.05 -1.82 13.15
C ILE A 38 12.80 -0.47 13.13
N PRO A 39 13.84 -0.33 12.29
CA PRO A 39 14.57 0.93 12.17
C PRO A 39 13.67 2.09 11.72
N ASP A 40 13.94 3.30 12.22
CA ASP A 40 13.19 4.52 11.88
C ASP A 40 13.09 4.75 10.37
N GLU A 41 14.19 4.51 9.63
CA GLU A 41 14.21 4.65 8.18
C GLU A 41 13.20 3.71 7.49
N ALA A 42 13.03 2.49 8.00
CA ALA A 42 12.05 1.55 7.46
C ALA A 42 10.60 2.01 7.78
N LEU A 43 10.37 2.57 8.96
CA LEU A 43 9.07 3.16 9.31
C LEU A 43 8.73 4.36 8.41
N GLU A 44 9.70 5.23 8.12
CA GLU A 44 9.53 6.34 7.19
C GLU A 44 9.23 5.87 5.77
N GLN A 45 9.89 4.82 5.29
CA GLN A 45 9.61 4.21 3.99
C GLN A 45 8.17 3.66 3.94
N ILE A 46 7.71 2.97 5.00
CA ILE A 46 6.33 2.47 5.10
C ILE A 46 5.34 3.63 5.05
N ARG A 47 5.56 4.68 5.84
CA ARG A 47 4.70 5.88 5.86
C ARG A 47 4.63 6.54 4.48
N THR A 48 5.75 6.62 3.77
CA THR A 48 5.81 7.16 2.40
C THR A 48 4.97 6.33 1.44
N VAL A 49 5.12 5.00 1.45
CA VAL A 49 4.33 4.10 0.60
C VAL A 49 2.83 4.20 0.92
N LEU A 50 2.46 4.30 2.19
CA LEU A 50 1.06 4.46 2.61
C LEU A 50 0.46 5.80 2.16
N ALA A 51 1.23 6.89 2.22
CA ALA A 51 0.80 8.21 1.75
C ALA A 51 0.56 8.20 0.22
N ASP A 52 1.47 7.60 -0.55
CA ASP A 52 1.32 7.43 -1.99
C ASP A 52 0.10 6.57 -2.34
N TYR A 53 -0.15 5.51 -1.57
CA TYR A 53 -1.34 4.69 -1.71
C TYR A 53 -2.63 5.49 -1.46
N ASP A 54 -2.67 6.30 -0.40
CA ASP A 54 -3.85 7.11 -0.06
C ASP A 54 -4.14 8.20 -1.11
N ALA A 55 -3.10 8.81 -1.67
CA ALA A 55 -3.24 9.76 -2.78
C ALA A 55 -3.83 9.08 -4.03
N GLN A 56 -3.34 7.90 -4.40
CA GLN A 56 -3.85 7.15 -5.55
C GLN A 56 -5.29 6.67 -5.35
N LEU A 57 -5.63 6.20 -4.13
CA LEU A 57 -6.99 5.77 -3.81
C LEU A 57 -7.98 6.93 -3.89
N SER A 58 -7.59 8.11 -3.42
CA SER A 58 -8.39 9.34 -3.51
C SER A 58 -8.65 9.71 -4.97
N GLY A 59 -7.60 9.71 -5.81
CA GLY A 59 -7.75 9.98 -7.24
C GLY A 59 -8.56 8.91 -8.00
N LEU A 60 -8.59 7.66 -7.55
CA LEU A 60 -9.48 6.64 -8.11
C LEU A 60 -10.95 6.94 -7.78
N ARG A 61 -11.26 7.25 -6.52
CA ARG A 61 -12.63 7.57 -6.09
C ARG A 61 -13.21 8.78 -6.80
N GLU A 62 -12.39 9.81 -7.04
CA GLU A 62 -12.80 11.00 -7.78
C GLU A 62 -13.13 10.70 -9.25
N ARG A 63 -12.37 9.80 -9.89
CA ARG A 63 -12.65 9.36 -11.27
C ARG A 63 -13.94 8.57 -11.34
N THR A 64 -14.13 7.60 -10.46
CA THR A 64 -15.36 6.81 -10.39
C THR A 64 -16.60 7.70 -10.18
N ARG A 65 -16.52 8.71 -9.31
CA ARG A 65 -17.63 9.66 -9.08
C ARG A 65 -17.97 10.51 -10.30
N LYS A 66 -16.98 10.89 -11.12
CA LYS A 66 -17.21 11.68 -12.35
C LYS A 66 -17.82 10.85 -13.49
N GLU A 67 -17.75 9.53 -13.40
CA GLU A 67 -18.29 8.59 -14.39
C GLU A 67 -19.72 8.12 -14.06
N GLU A 68 -20.25 8.43 -12.86
CA GLU A 68 -21.65 8.22 -12.50
C GLU A 68 -22.52 9.43 -12.96
N PRO A 69 -23.58 9.22 -13.78
CA PRO A 69 -24.40 10.29 -14.38
C PRO A 69 -25.40 10.95 -13.42
#